data_AF-A0A8H6VU40-F1
#
_entry.id   AF-A0A8H6VU40-F1
#
_cell.length_a   1.000
_cell.length_b   1.000
_cell.length_c   1.000
_cell.angle_alpha   90.00
_cell.angle_beta   90.00
_cell.angle_gamma   90.00
#
_symmetry.space_group_name_H-M   'P 1'
#
loop_
_entity.id
_entity.type
_entity.pdbx_description
1 polymer ?
#
loop_
_entity_poly.entity_id
_entity_poly.type
_entity_poly.pdbx_seq_one_letter_code
_entity_poly.pdbx_strand_id
1 'polypeptide(L)'
;MMGGNKLQRTPIRRRHRVHAQVTCTATTMSCIRCGFPSEAPQPLNITPPFAPFPAYLTSNAAPDDSETVQVRQAIAHARNAISSLDQQTDALLLVLKELATRREQCTSFIDAHERVLTPIRQLPPEIMGEIFLRAVEQEDAPWNPDTNISWRLTRVCIAWRTLALASPYLWRKINVVHTYTPYDVAPWEVLRNALNTQIERTSDVPLFVRFNTVELRTTQTTEGGV
;
A
#
# COMPACT_ATOMS: atom_id res chain seq x y z
N MET A 1 -2.85 -42.70 35.49
CA MET A 1 -2.84 -41.42 36.23
C MET A 1 -2.34 -40.36 35.26
N MET A 2 -3.26 -39.54 34.72
CA MET A 2 -3.41 -38.11 35.06
C MET A 2 -2.19 -37.29 34.56
N GLY A 3 -2.30 -36.34 33.63
CA GLY A 3 -3.46 -35.67 33.07
C GLY A 3 -3.10 -34.87 31.82
N GLY A 4 -4.11 -34.65 30.98
CA GLY A 4 -4.00 -33.85 29.76
C GLY A 4 -4.07 -32.36 30.05
N ASN A 5 -3.13 -31.60 29.50
CA ASN A 5 -3.16 -30.14 29.49
C ASN A 5 -4.06 -29.66 28.34
N LYS A 6 -5.32 -29.36 28.68
CA LYS A 6 -6.25 -28.65 27.80
C LYS A 6 -5.83 -27.19 27.69
N LEU A 7 -5.40 -26.78 26.50
CA LEU A 7 -5.26 -25.38 26.09
C LEU A 7 -6.60 -24.66 26.27
N GLN A 8 -6.69 -23.78 27.27
CA GLN A 8 -7.83 -22.89 27.45
C GLN A 8 -7.80 -21.83 26.35
N ARG A 9 -8.66 -21.98 25.35
CA ARG A 9 -8.96 -20.94 24.37
C ARG A 9 -9.81 -19.87 25.05
N THR A 10 -9.28 -18.66 25.16
CA THR A 10 -10.00 -17.47 25.62
C THR A 10 -11.21 -17.19 24.73
N PRO A 11 -12.38 -16.81 25.29
CA PRO A 11 -13.59 -16.61 24.52
C PRO A 11 -13.50 -15.32 23.70
N ILE A 12 -13.71 -15.43 22.39
CA ILE A 12 -13.90 -14.30 21.48
C ILE A 12 -15.17 -13.57 21.91
N ARG A 13 -15.05 -12.29 22.33
CA ARG A 13 -16.19 -11.40 22.60
C ARG A 13 -17.03 -11.29 21.33
N ARG A 14 -18.18 -11.98 21.30
CA ARG A 14 -19.21 -11.80 20.28
C ARG A 14 -19.69 -10.35 20.36
N ARG A 15 -19.45 -9.56 19.31
CA ARG A 15 -20.08 -8.24 19.17
C ARG A 15 -21.59 -8.44 19.16
N HIS A 16 -22.27 -7.80 20.09
CA HIS A 16 -23.72 -7.75 20.12
C HIS A 16 -24.25 -7.21 18.79
N ARG A 17 -24.95 -8.07 18.05
CA ARG A 17 -25.74 -7.70 16.89
C ARG A 17 -26.98 -6.98 17.42
N VAL A 18 -26.97 -5.65 17.38
CA VAL A 18 -28.18 -4.86 17.63
C VAL A 18 -29.14 -5.18 16.48
N HIS A 19 -30.15 -6.00 16.76
CA HIS A 19 -31.28 -6.20 15.87
C HIS A 19 -32.11 -4.92 15.89
N ALA A 20 -31.83 -3.99 14.98
CA ALA A 20 -32.82 -3.01 14.59
C ALA A 20 -33.85 -3.74 13.71
N GLN A 21 -34.95 -4.18 14.33
CA GLN A 21 -36.14 -4.59 13.59
C GLN A 21 -36.71 -3.34 12.92
N VAL A 22 -36.40 -3.17 11.64
CA VAL A 22 -37.06 -2.17 10.79
C VAL A 22 -38.19 -2.89 10.07
N THR A 23 -39.41 -2.75 10.58
CA THR A 23 -40.62 -3.05 9.84
C THR A 23 -40.78 -1.97 8.77
N CYS A 24 -40.43 -2.31 7.53
CA CYS A 24 -40.46 -1.37 6.40
C CYS A 24 -41.84 -1.44 5.74
N THR A 25 -42.72 -0.50 6.08
CA THR A 25 -43.88 -0.16 5.24
C THR A 25 -43.39 0.68 4.07
N ALA A 26 -43.80 0.34 2.84
CA ALA A 26 -43.33 0.90 1.59
C ALA A 26 -43.37 2.45 1.57
N THR A 27 -42.22 3.07 1.77
CA THR A 27 -41.93 4.46 1.42
C THR A 27 -40.44 4.53 1.15
N THR A 28 -40.05 5.12 0.03
CA THR A 28 -38.68 5.30 -0.47
C THR A 28 -37.69 5.65 0.64
N MET A 29 -36.83 4.70 1.03
CA MET A 29 -35.80 4.90 2.05
C MET A 29 -34.46 5.19 1.39
N SER A 30 -33.93 6.40 1.57
CA SER A 30 -32.53 6.71 1.29
C SER A 30 -31.69 6.43 2.55
N CYS A 31 -30.43 6.02 2.36
CA CYS A 31 -29.54 5.76 3.49
C CYS A 31 -29.27 7.05 4.28
N ILE A 32 -29.64 7.09 5.56
CA ILE A 32 -29.52 8.27 6.45
C ILE A 32 -28.08 8.81 6.54
N ARG A 33 -27.06 7.99 6.26
CA ARG A 33 -25.65 8.37 6.36
C ARG A 33 -25.04 8.89 5.06
N CYS A 34 -25.50 8.43 3.90
CA CYS A 34 -24.90 8.78 2.61
C CYS A 34 -25.89 9.30 1.56
N GLY A 35 -27.18 9.36 1.88
CA GLY A 35 -28.27 9.80 1.00
C GLY A 35 -28.58 8.84 -0.15
N PHE A 36 -27.90 7.69 -0.21
CA PHE A 36 -28.00 6.79 -1.36
C PHE A 36 -29.39 6.15 -1.42
N PRO A 37 -30.11 6.18 -2.56
CA PRO A 37 -31.40 5.51 -2.69
C PRO A 37 -31.20 4.00 -2.49
N SER A 38 -31.92 3.38 -1.54
CA SER A 38 -31.79 1.94 -1.27
C SER A 38 -32.50 1.05 -2.31
N GLU A 39 -33.21 1.68 -3.23
CA GLU A 39 -33.90 0.98 -4.30
C GLU A 39 -32.85 0.59 -5.34
N ALA A 40 -32.60 -0.72 -5.45
CA ALA A 40 -31.83 -1.22 -6.59
C ALA A 40 -32.51 -0.70 -7.86
N PRO A 41 -31.75 -0.16 -8.84
CA PRO A 41 -32.36 0.24 -10.10
C PRO A 41 -33.16 -0.96 -10.60
N GLN A 42 -34.48 -0.76 -10.76
CA GLN A 42 -35.35 -1.82 -11.27
C GLN A 42 -34.74 -2.33 -12.57
N PRO A 43 -34.74 -3.66 -12.82
CA PRO A 43 -34.20 -4.19 -14.06
C PRO A 43 -34.87 -3.41 -15.19
N LEU A 44 -34.03 -2.80 -16.04
CA LEU A 44 -34.52 -2.01 -17.16
C LEU A 44 -35.32 -2.96 -18.04
N ASN A 45 -36.65 -2.87 -17.95
CA ASN A 45 -37.57 -3.70 -18.69
C ASN A 45 -37.62 -3.16 -20.13
N ILE A 46 -36.48 -3.26 -20.82
CA ILE A 46 -36.27 -2.76 -22.17
C ILE A 46 -36.76 -3.86 -23.08
N THR A 47 -37.98 -3.72 -23.59
CA THR A 47 -38.40 -4.50 -24.73
C THR A 47 -37.60 -4.04 -25.95
N PRO A 48 -36.90 -4.94 -26.67
CA PRO A 48 -36.16 -4.55 -27.86
C PRO A 48 -37.09 -3.92 -28.89
N PRO A 49 -36.62 -2.93 -29.68
CA PRO A 49 -37.44 -2.29 -30.70
C PRO A 49 -37.93 -3.33 -31.70
N PHE A 50 -39.25 -3.36 -31.94
CA PHE A 50 -39.89 -4.25 -32.89
C PHE A 50 -39.72 -3.75 -34.34
N ALA A 51 -39.43 -4.65 -35.27
CA ALA A 51 -39.35 -4.34 -36.69
C ALA A 51 -40.75 -4.47 -37.33
N PRO A 52 -41.41 -3.38 -37.74
CA PRO A 52 -42.79 -3.43 -38.25
C PRO A 52 -42.92 -4.23 -39.55
N PHE A 53 -41.85 -4.31 -40.35
CA PHE A 53 -41.83 -5.05 -41.62
C PHE A 53 -40.47 -5.75 -41.83
N PRO A 54 -40.25 -6.95 -41.26
CA PRO A 54 -38.96 -7.63 -41.32
C PRO A 54 -38.57 -8.08 -42.73
N ALA A 55 -39.54 -8.27 -43.64
CA ALA A 55 -39.28 -8.69 -45.02
C ALA A 55 -38.41 -7.70 -45.81
N TYR A 56 -38.50 -6.39 -45.50
CA TYR A 56 -37.67 -5.36 -46.12
C TYR A 56 -36.21 -5.39 -45.64
N LEU A 57 -35.91 -6.07 -44.53
CA LEU A 57 -34.53 -6.20 -44.06
C LEU A 57 -33.73 -7.22 -44.89
N THR A 58 -34.41 -8.09 -45.65
CA THR A 58 -33.81 -9.15 -46.46
C THR A 58 -34.10 -9.00 -47.96
N SER A 59 -34.77 -7.92 -48.37
CA SER A 59 -35.23 -7.69 -49.73
C SER A 59 -34.99 -6.24 -50.15
N ASN A 60 -34.68 -6.03 -51.44
CA ASN A 60 -34.54 -4.68 -52.02
C ASN A 60 -35.89 -4.06 -52.45
N ALA A 61 -37.02 -4.65 -52.04
CA ALA A 61 -38.34 -4.08 -52.30
C ALA A 61 -38.48 -2.72 -51.59
N ALA A 62 -39.09 -1.74 -52.25
CA ALA A 62 -39.38 -0.45 -51.64
C ALA A 62 -40.67 -0.53 -50.79
N PRO A 63 -40.70 0.05 -49.58
CA PRO A 63 -41.93 0.23 -48.84
C PRO A 63 -42.83 1.29 -49.49
N ASP A 64 -44.13 1.15 -49.30
CA ASP A 64 -45.09 2.19 -49.67
C ASP A 64 -45.00 3.41 -48.73
N ASP A 65 -45.75 4.48 -49.04
CA ASP A 65 -45.71 5.72 -48.26
C ASP A 65 -46.18 5.53 -46.81
N SER A 66 -47.17 4.66 -46.57
CA SER A 66 -47.71 4.36 -45.24
C SER A 66 -46.76 3.48 -44.41
N GLU A 67 -46.12 2.51 -45.05
CA GLU A 67 -45.10 1.64 -44.48
C GLU A 67 -43.84 2.46 -44.14
N THR A 68 -43.46 3.40 -45.01
CA THR A 68 -42.36 4.34 -44.77
C THR A 68 -42.59 5.18 -43.52
N VAL A 69 -43.82 5.64 -43.27
CA VAL A 69 -44.18 6.37 -42.05
C VAL A 69 -44.03 5.49 -40.81
N GLN A 70 -44.51 4.24 -40.84
CA GLN A 70 -44.42 3.30 -39.72
C GLN A 70 -42.97 2.93 -39.41
N VAL A 71 -42.13 2.69 -40.42
CA VAL A 71 -40.69 2.44 -40.25
C VAL A 71 -40.00 3.65 -39.61
N ARG A 72 -40.30 4.87 -40.06
CA ARG A 72 -39.76 6.10 -39.45
C ARG A 72 -40.17 6.27 -38.00
N GLN A 73 -41.41 5.95 -37.65
CA GLN A 73 -41.89 5.98 -36.26
C GLN A 73 -41.15 4.95 -35.39
N ALA A 74 -40.96 3.72 -35.89
CA ALA A 74 -40.20 2.69 -35.19
C ALA A 74 -38.74 3.13 -34.94
N ILE A 75 -38.09 3.75 -35.94
CA ILE A 75 -36.74 4.32 -35.79
C ILE A 75 -36.73 5.45 -34.75
N ALA A 76 -37.72 6.36 -34.76
CA ALA A 76 -37.81 7.44 -33.80
C ALA A 76 -37.98 6.92 -32.37
N HIS A 77 -38.83 5.90 -32.17
CA HIS A 77 -38.99 5.23 -30.88
C HIS A 77 -37.68 4.60 -30.39
N ALA A 78 -36.97 3.88 -31.27
CA ALA A 78 -35.67 3.29 -30.94
C ALA A 78 -34.62 4.35 -30.56
N ARG A 79 -34.57 5.50 -31.26
CA ARG A 79 -33.68 6.61 -30.92
C ARG A 79 -33.98 7.23 -29.56
N ASN A 80 -35.26 7.40 -29.23
CA ASN A 80 -35.68 7.90 -27.92
C ASN A 80 -35.29 6.93 -26.80
N ALA A 81 -35.44 5.61 -27.04
CA ALA A 81 -35.01 4.59 -26.10
C ALA A 81 -33.49 4.64 -25.86
N ILE A 82 -32.68 4.77 -26.92
CA ILE A 82 -31.21 4.94 -26.79
C ILE A 82 -30.89 6.17 -25.94
N SER A 83 -31.49 7.33 -26.26
CA SER A 83 -31.23 8.56 -25.50
C SER A 83 -31.59 8.42 -24.01
N SER A 84 -32.69 7.73 -23.69
CA SER A 84 -33.05 7.44 -22.30
C SER A 84 -32.05 6.52 -21.62
N LEU A 85 -31.50 5.52 -22.33
CA LEU A 85 -30.51 4.60 -21.76
C LEU A 85 -29.16 5.28 -21.52
N ASP A 86 -28.75 6.15 -22.44
CA ASP A 86 -27.52 6.93 -22.28
C ASP A 86 -27.60 7.85 -21.06
N GLN A 87 -28.73 8.56 -20.88
CA GLN A 87 -28.97 9.42 -19.70
C GLN A 87 -28.88 8.63 -18.38
N GLN A 88 -29.43 7.42 -18.34
CA GLN A 88 -29.37 6.58 -17.15
C GLN A 88 -27.96 6.02 -16.92
N THR A 89 -27.25 5.68 -17.99
CA THR A 89 -25.85 5.25 -17.93
C THR A 89 -24.99 6.37 -17.36
N ASP A 90 -25.13 7.59 -17.86
CA ASP A 90 -24.41 8.76 -17.36
C ASP A 90 -24.72 9.03 -15.87
N ALA A 91 -25.99 8.93 -15.48
CA ALA A 91 -26.38 9.07 -14.07
C ALA A 91 -25.72 8.01 -13.18
N LEU A 92 -25.72 6.74 -13.59
CA LEU A 92 -25.07 5.65 -12.85
C LEU A 92 -23.55 5.81 -12.80
N LEU A 93 -22.92 6.28 -13.87
CA LEU A 93 -21.48 6.55 -13.91
C LEU A 93 -21.08 7.65 -12.92
N LEU A 94 -21.89 8.71 -12.80
CA LEU A 94 -21.66 9.76 -11.79
C LEU A 94 -21.72 9.20 -10.37
N VAL A 95 -22.71 8.34 -10.11
CA VAL A 95 -22.88 7.69 -8.81
C VAL A 95 -21.71 6.74 -8.50
N LEU A 96 -21.25 5.96 -9.48
CA LEU A 96 -20.07 5.10 -9.34
C LEU A 96 -18.80 5.91 -9.03
N LYS A 97 -18.62 7.04 -9.71
CA LYS A 97 -17.48 7.94 -9.48
C LYS A 97 -17.49 8.47 -8.05
N GLU A 98 -18.64 8.95 -7.56
CA GLU A 98 -18.78 9.43 -6.18
C GLU A 98 -18.49 8.33 -5.16
N LEU A 99 -19.00 7.11 -5.37
CA LEU A 99 -18.72 5.97 -4.49
C LEU A 99 -17.23 5.61 -4.47
N ALA A 100 -16.56 5.66 -5.62
CA ALA A 100 -15.12 5.40 -5.72
C ALA A 100 -14.31 6.44 -4.93
N THR A 101 -14.64 7.73 -5.09
CA THR A 101 -14.00 8.82 -4.34
C THR A 101 -14.21 8.67 -2.84
N ARG A 102 -15.43 8.36 -2.38
CA ARG A 102 -15.71 8.13 -0.95
C ARG A 102 -14.96 6.93 -0.40
N ARG A 103 -14.85 5.86 -1.19
CA ARG A 103 -14.06 4.68 -0.81
C ARG A 103 -12.60 5.05 -0.60
N GLU A 104 -12.01 5.79 -1.53
CA GLU A 104 -10.61 6.25 -1.42
C GLU A 104 -10.39 7.13 -0.18
N GLN A 105 -11.32 8.06 0.10
CA GLN A 105 -11.29 8.87 1.33
C GLN A 105 -11.34 7.99 2.59
N CYS A 106 -12.20 6.98 2.63
CA CYS A 106 -12.27 6.06 3.76
C CYS A 106 -10.99 5.23 3.90
N THR A 107 -10.44 4.72 2.80
CA THR A 107 -9.20 3.95 2.80
C THR A 107 -8.03 4.80 3.30
N SER A 108 -7.85 6.01 2.77
CA SER A 108 -6.79 6.93 3.23
C SER A 108 -6.94 7.31 4.71
N PHE A 109 -8.17 7.52 5.19
CA PHE A 109 -8.44 7.72 6.62
C PHE A 109 -7.98 6.53 7.46
N ILE A 110 -8.36 5.30 7.06
CA ILE A 110 -7.96 4.08 7.77
C ILE A 110 -6.43 3.96 7.80
N ASP A 111 -5.77 4.05 6.63
CA ASP A 111 -4.33 3.91 6.52
C ASP A 111 -3.57 4.93 7.39
N ALA A 112 -4.03 6.19 7.41
CA ALA A 112 -3.42 7.23 8.22
C ALA A 112 -3.50 6.92 9.72
N HIS A 113 -4.63 6.38 10.19
CA HIS A 113 -4.86 6.08 11.60
C HIS A 113 -4.20 4.75 12.01
N GLU A 114 -4.21 3.74 11.15
CA GLU A 114 -3.48 2.49 11.39
C GLU A 114 -1.98 2.75 11.51
N ARG A 115 -1.42 3.66 10.69
CA ARG A 115 -0.03 4.11 10.84
C ARG A 115 0.28 4.69 12.22
N VAL A 116 -0.66 5.43 12.83
CA VAL A 116 -0.51 5.94 14.20
C VAL A 116 -0.50 4.80 15.22
N LEU A 117 -1.32 3.79 15.01
CA LEU A 117 -1.43 2.63 15.89
C LEU A 117 -0.33 1.57 15.67
N THR A 118 0.62 1.81 14.77
CA THR A 118 1.74 0.87 14.57
C THR A 118 2.53 0.67 15.86
N PRO A 119 2.89 -0.57 16.22
CA PRO A 119 3.60 -0.88 17.47
C PRO A 119 4.87 -0.04 17.67
N ILE A 120 5.55 0.26 16.57
CA ILE A 120 6.80 1.03 16.57
C ILE A 120 6.65 2.45 17.12
N ARG A 121 5.46 3.05 17.00
CA ARG A 121 5.15 4.38 17.57
C ARG A 121 4.72 4.32 19.03
N GLN A 122 4.40 3.13 19.55
CA GLN A 122 4.00 2.91 20.93
C GLN A 122 5.16 2.45 21.81
N LEU A 123 6.30 2.10 21.21
CA LEU A 123 7.50 1.72 21.95
C LEU A 123 8.04 2.94 22.72
N PRO A 124 8.28 2.82 24.03
CA PRO A 124 9.02 3.82 24.78
C PRO A 124 10.40 4.06 24.15
N PRO A 125 10.93 5.29 24.21
CA PRO A 125 12.23 5.62 23.63
C PRO A 125 13.38 4.78 24.21
N GLU A 126 13.26 4.32 25.46
CA GLU A 126 14.25 3.45 26.11
C GLU A 126 14.32 2.08 25.44
N ILE A 127 13.16 1.49 25.14
CA ILE A 127 13.08 0.18 24.46
C ILE A 127 13.57 0.31 23.02
N MET A 128 13.23 1.40 22.35
CA MET A 128 13.71 1.67 21.00
C MET A 128 15.22 1.87 20.95
N GLY A 129 15.79 2.56 21.95
CA GLY A 129 17.23 2.73 22.12
C GLY A 129 17.96 1.41 22.34
N GLU A 130 17.42 0.53 23.19
CA GLU A 130 17.97 -0.82 23.40
C GLU A 130 17.97 -1.64 22.11
N ILE A 131 16.87 -1.59 21.34
CA ILE A 131 16.80 -2.27 20.02
C ILE A 131 17.88 -1.73 19.08
N PHE A 132 18.05 -0.41 19.00
CA PHE A 132 19.07 0.22 18.16
C PHE A 132 20.48 -0.21 18.57
N LEU A 133 20.76 -0.23 19.88
CA LEU A 133 22.05 -0.62 20.41
C LEU A 133 22.37 -2.08 20.04
N ARG A 134 21.42 -3.00 20.25
CA ARG A 134 21.58 -4.41 19.88
C ARG A 134 21.81 -4.58 18.39
N ALA A 135 21.11 -3.82 17.55
CA ALA A 135 21.29 -3.87 16.10
C ALA A 135 22.71 -3.43 15.68
N VAL A 136 23.21 -2.33 16.24
CA VAL A 136 24.57 -1.83 15.97
C VAL A 136 25.64 -2.79 16.52
N GLU A 137 25.43 -3.39 17.69
CA GLU A 137 26.39 -4.32 18.28
C GLU A 137 26.57 -5.60 17.46
N GLN A 138 25.48 -6.09 16.86
CA GLN A 138 25.49 -7.25 15.95
C GLN A 138 26.03 -6.93 14.55
N GLU A 139 26.30 -5.67 14.22
CA GLU A 139 26.80 -5.27 12.90
C GLU A 139 28.30 -5.58 12.75
N ASP A 140 28.64 -6.63 12.01
CA ASP A 140 30.03 -6.99 11.69
C ASP A 140 30.45 -6.59 10.26
N ALA A 141 29.60 -5.86 9.54
CA ALA A 141 29.90 -5.35 8.21
C ALA A 141 31.03 -4.31 8.24
N PRO A 142 31.77 -4.13 7.11
CA PRO A 142 32.69 -3.02 6.95
C PRO A 142 31.99 -1.68 7.13
N TRP A 143 32.69 -0.74 7.74
CA TRP A 143 32.21 0.62 7.92
C TRP A 143 31.98 1.26 6.55
N ASN A 144 30.73 1.61 6.28
CA ASN A 144 30.32 2.40 5.14
C ASN A 144 29.09 3.25 5.56
N PRO A 145 29.15 4.59 5.44
CA PRO A 145 28.08 5.48 5.92
C PRO A 145 26.72 5.25 5.24
N ASP A 146 26.68 4.60 4.07
CA ASP A 146 25.43 4.28 3.37
C ASP A 146 24.80 2.97 3.83
N THR A 147 25.59 2.03 4.35
CA THR A 147 25.09 0.71 4.77
C THR A 147 25.04 0.55 6.29
N ASN A 148 25.89 1.24 7.03
CA ASN A 148 25.99 1.16 8.49
C ASN A 148 24.64 1.42 9.17
N ILE A 149 24.28 0.59 10.14
CA ILE A 149 22.99 0.65 10.83
C ILE A 149 22.79 2.01 11.51
N SER A 150 23.80 2.53 12.21
CA SER A 150 23.70 3.83 12.92
C SER A 150 23.26 4.96 11.98
N TRP A 151 23.77 4.97 10.75
CA TRP A 151 23.40 5.94 9.73
C TRP A 151 22.01 5.68 9.16
N ARG A 152 21.66 4.42 8.90
CA ARG A 152 20.33 4.03 8.40
C ARG A 152 19.21 4.39 9.38
N LEU A 153 19.44 4.22 10.68
CA LEU A 153 18.48 4.60 11.73
C LEU A 153 18.09 6.09 11.63
N THR A 154 19.04 6.96 11.26
CA THR A 154 18.77 8.40 11.09
C THR A 154 17.94 8.78 9.86
N ARG A 155 17.68 7.82 8.96
CA ARG A 155 16.96 8.00 7.69
C ARG A 155 15.53 7.42 7.70
N VAL A 156 15.12 6.72 8.77
CA VAL A 156 13.80 6.04 8.84
C VAL A 156 12.65 7.03 9.08
N CYS A 157 12.70 7.77 10.18
CA CYS A 157 11.74 8.81 10.50
C CYS A 157 12.34 9.84 11.46
N ILE A 158 11.65 10.95 11.68
CA ILE A 158 12.12 12.03 12.56
C ILE A 158 12.38 11.51 13.99
N ALA A 159 11.49 10.69 14.54
CA ALA A 159 11.65 10.17 15.91
C ALA A 159 12.90 9.29 16.05
N TRP A 160 13.13 8.38 15.09
CA TRP A 160 14.31 7.52 15.05
C TRP A 160 15.60 8.33 14.89
N ARG A 161 15.56 9.35 14.04
CA ARG A 161 16.68 10.27 13.85
C ARG A 161 17.01 11.01 15.14
N THR A 162 16.02 11.59 15.81
CA THR A 162 16.24 12.30 17.07
C THR A 162 16.83 11.38 18.13
N LEU A 163 16.26 10.18 18.29
CA LEU A 163 16.75 9.21 19.26
C LEU A 163 18.17 8.72 18.95
N ALA A 164 18.44 8.41 17.67
CA ALA A 164 19.75 7.92 17.25
C ALA A 164 20.85 8.99 17.41
N LEU A 165 20.54 10.26 17.08
CA LEU A 165 21.48 11.37 17.27
C LEU A 165 21.71 11.70 18.76
N ALA A 166 20.70 11.50 19.61
CA ALA A 166 20.81 11.69 21.05
C ALA A 166 21.51 10.53 21.79
N SER A 167 21.89 9.47 21.08
CA SER A 167 22.47 8.24 21.66
C SER A 167 23.92 8.02 21.21
N PRO A 168 24.93 8.55 21.94
CA PRO A 168 26.33 8.48 21.52
C PRO A 168 26.86 7.05 21.36
N TYR A 169 26.34 6.10 22.16
CA TYR A 169 26.70 4.69 22.11
C TYR A 169 26.43 4.02 20.75
N LEU A 170 25.50 4.53 19.94
CA LEU A 170 25.24 4.00 18.60
C LEU A 170 26.36 4.33 17.60
N TRP A 171 27.19 5.34 17.88
CA TRP A 171 28.19 5.84 16.96
C TRP A 171 29.59 5.25 17.23
N ARG A 172 29.75 4.49 18.33
CA ARG A 172 31.05 4.08 18.87
C ARG A 172 31.79 3.00 18.07
N LYS A 173 31.08 2.19 17.28
CA LYS A 173 31.65 1.03 16.57
C LYS A 173 32.09 1.43 15.16
N ILE A 174 33.36 1.21 14.84
CA ILE A 174 33.93 1.44 13.50
C ILE A 174 34.70 0.19 13.09
N ASN A 175 34.19 -0.54 12.10
CA ASN A 175 34.84 -1.73 11.55
C ASN A 175 35.56 -1.37 10.25
N VAL A 176 36.88 -1.17 10.29
CA VAL A 176 37.67 -0.89 9.09
C VAL A 176 38.07 -2.21 8.46
N VAL A 177 37.70 -2.42 7.20
CA VAL A 177 38.13 -3.60 6.42
C VAL A 177 38.97 -3.13 5.26
N HIS A 178 40.20 -3.63 5.17
CA HIS A 178 41.08 -3.33 4.05
C HIS A 178 40.70 -4.23 2.87
N THR A 179 39.77 -3.78 2.03
CA THR A 179 39.44 -4.45 0.76
C THR A 179 40.14 -3.72 -0.39
N TYR A 180 41.05 -4.41 -1.06
CA TYR A 180 41.59 -3.94 -2.34
C TYR A 180 40.48 -4.07 -3.40
N THR A 181 39.73 -2.99 -3.64
CA THR A 181 38.74 -2.93 -4.71
C THR A 181 39.17 -1.87 -5.71
N PRO A 182 39.65 -2.24 -6.92
CA PRO A 182 40.16 -1.28 -7.90
C PRO A 182 39.07 -0.41 -8.56
N TYR A 183 37.79 -0.60 -8.22
CA TYR A 183 36.67 0.12 -8.82
C TYR A 183 35.63 0.48 -7.76
N ASP A 184 35.14 1.73 -7.84
CA ASP A 184 34.14 2.38 -6.99
C ASP A 184 34.54 2.71 -5.54
N VAL A 185 35.51 3.62 -5.41
CA VAL A 185 35.71 4.35 -4.16
C VAL A 185 34.89 5.63 -4.19
N ALA A 186 33.93 5.77 -3.26
CA ALA A 186 33.37 7.07 -2.94
C ALA A 186 34.53 8.06 -2.70
N PRO A 187 34.44 9.32 -3.16
CA PRO A 187 35.52 10.28 -2.97
C PRO A 187 35.92 10.31 -1.50
N TRP A 188 37.20 10.10 -1.22
CA TRP A 188 37.71 9.95 0.15
C TRP A 188 37.32 11.14 1.06
N GLU A 189 37.13 12.33 0.48
CA GLU A 189 36.58 13.50 1.16
C GLU A 189 35.21 13.24 1.81
N VAL A 190 34.30 12.56 1.11
CA VAL A 190 32.97 12.21 1.62
C VAL A 190 33.07 11.21 2.76
N LEU A 191 33.93 10.20 2.61
CA LEU A 191 34.19 9.20 3.65
C LEU A 191 34.82 9.83 4.89
N ARG A 192 35.81 10.71 4.72
CA ARG A 192 36.44 11.44 5.83
C ARG A 192 35.42 12.29 6.58
N ASN A 193 34.58 13.03 5.87
CA ASN A 193 33.54 13.87 6.48
C ASN A 193 32.53 13.03 7.27
N ALA A 194 32.09 11.90 6.71
CA ALA A 194 31.19 10.99 7.41
C ALA A 194 31.86 10.37 8.64
N LEU A 195 33.13 9.97 8.55
CA LEU A 195 33.89 9.43 9.67
C LEU A 195 34.06 10.46 10.79
N ASN A 196 34.46 11.69 10.46
CA ASN A 196 34.55 12.80 11.41
C ASN A 196 33.21 13.06 12.09
N THR A 197 32.12 13.11 11.31
CA THR A 197 30.77 13.28 11.86
C THR A 197 30.41 12.16 12.84
N GLN A 198 30.78 10.91 12.53
CA GLN A 198 30.53 9.79 13.43
C GLN A 198 31.34 9.92 14.73
N ILE A 199 32.61 10.32 14.64
CA ILE A 199 33.47 10.57 15.81
C ILE A 199 32.88 11.69 16.67
N GLU A 200 32.46 12.80 16.07
CA GLU A 200 31.80 13.90 16.80
C GLU A 200 30.55 13.41 17.56
N ARG A 201 29.74 12.54 16.92
CA ARG A 201 28.53 11.99 17.54
C ARG A 201 28.80 10.99 18.66
N THR A 202 30.01 10.43 18.76
CA THR A 202 30.38 9.58 19.90
C THR A 202 30.60 10.37 21.19
N SER A 203 30.80 11.69 21.09
CA SER A 203 31.02 12.58 22.24
C SER A 203 32.09 11.99 23.17
N ASP A 204 31.75 11.73 24.44
CA ASP A 204 32.70 11.26 25.46
C ASP A 204 32.71 9.72 25.62
N VAL A 205 31.98 8.99 24.77
CA VAL A 205 31.89 7.52 24.86
C VAL A 205 33.11 6.86 24.18
N PRO A 206 33.71 5.81 24.76
CA PRO A 206 34.87 5.14 24.17
C PRO A 206 34.56 4.55 22.79
N LEU A 207 35.44 4.85 21.84
CA LEU A 207 35.42 4.30 20.48
C LEU A 207 35.92 2.85 20.46
N PHE A 208 35.25 2.02 19.66
CA PHE A 208 35.64 0.66 19.37
C PHE A 208 35.98 0.55 17.89
N VAL A 209 37.27 0.59 17.57
CA VAL A 209 37.78 0.47 16.20
C VAL A 209 38.31 -0.95 16.01
N ARG A 210 37.73 -1.69 15.07
CA ARG A 210 38.18 -3.02 14.67
C ARG A 210 38.81 -2.94 13.29
N PHE A 211 40.00 -3.49 13.13
CA PHE A 211 40.66 -3.63 11.83
C PHE A 211 40.58 -5.10 11.40
N ASN A 212 39.92 -5.38 10.28
CA ASN A 212 39.90 -6.71 9.69
C ASN A 212 40.77 -6.69 8.42
N THR A 213 41.75 -7.59 8.36
CA THR A 213 42.53 -7.87 7.16
C THR A 213 41.93 -9.08 6.46
N VAL A 214 41.51 -8.92 5.20
CA VAL A 214 41.15 -10.06 4.36
C VAL A 214 42.46 -10.61 3.79
N GLU A 215 42.90 -11.79 4.25
CA GLU A 215 44.00 -12.49 3.61
C GLU A 215 43.58 -12.83 2.18
N LEU A 216 44.23 -12.22 1.20
CA LEU A 216 44.14 -12.63 -0.19
C LEU A 216 44.71 -14.05 -0.25
N ARG A 217 43.85 -15.07 -0.35
CA ARG A 217 44.27 -16.41 -0.74
C ARG A 217 44.83 -16.29 -2.15
N THR A 218 46.14 -16.09 -2.27
CA THR A 218 46.88 -16.33 -3.50
C THR A 218 46.67 -17.80 -3.82
N THR A 219 45.82 -18.06 -4.81
CA THR A 219 45.77 -19.37 -5.46
C THR A 219 47.15 -19.60 -6.04
N GLN A 220 48.00 -20.34 -5.33
CA GLN A 220 49.20 -20.91 -5.89
C GLN A 220 48.74 -21.87 -6.99
N THR A 221 48.82 -21.40 -8.23
CA THR A 221 48.82 -22.24 -9.42
C THR A 221 50.05 -23.13 -9.30
N THR A 222 49.87 -24.37 -8.86
CA THR A 222 50.86 -25.43 -9.06
C THR A 222 50.91 -25.74 -10.55
N GLU A 223 51.66 -24.93 -11.30
CA GLU A 223 52.31 -25.37 -12.54
C GLU A 223 53.61 -26.07 -12.13
N GLY A 224 53.58 -27.40 -12.20
CA GLY A 224 54.73 -28.28 -12.01
C GLY A 224 54.61 -29.38 -13.04
N GLY A 225 55.12 -29.10 -14.23
CA GLY A 225 55.12 -30.01 -15.36
C GLY A 225 56.21 -31.08 -15.27
N VAL A 226 55.94 -32.12 -16.08
CA VAL A 226 56.77 -33.26 -16.53
C VAL A 226 56.89 -34.45 -15.59
#